data_AF-A0A8H4JIA3-F1
#
_entry.id   AF-A0A8H4JIA3-F1
#
_cell.length_a   1.000
_cell.length_b   1.000
_cell.length_c   1.000
_cell.angle_alpha   90.00
_cell.angle_beta   90.00
_cell.angle_gamma   90.00
#
_symmetry.space_group_name_H-M   'P 1'
#
loop_
_entity.id
_entity.type
_entity.pdbx_description
1 polymer ?
#
loop_
_entity_poly.entity_id
_entity_poly.type
_entity_poly.pdbx_seq_one_letter_code
_entity_poly.pdbx_strand_id
1 'polypeptide(L)'
;MPKVAALALLGLLAPSQLTEGAMIPRQTTNFGVCTNPTVTYVQDQDGMLGYGYKPANTNDFPHGATADIATIIDFIRSTLQNACRAPTEAWFLCTTATAAANGKEGQDAADAFNNVMNQSSPPSETSQAAAPAVSTATVQPSLNMKFSKETVVFEDHIDPIWWFNEYLKADGQPAICDETPHRMPNDHYITFTCEGADSNIVPMMKEALIAVVKDTIDNTTLPADQRMFMHREGLCWDGHTNQCHITQGFPSTVFPQSVHVAVAIEVPGTGGAGALSGNLRYTITKSSSSNCGMCSYLSTSGGAASALTSVAQVVMGFSALIAPGLSVANAAVSFSCLTSC
;
A
#
# COMPACT_ATOMS: atom_id res chain seq x y z
N MET A 1 -23.26 -39.41 67.96
CA MET A 1 -23.43 -38.06 68.55
C MET A 1 -22.54 -37.10 67.78
N PRO A 2 -22.89 -35.82 67.53
CA PRO A 2 -24.00 -35.27 66.73
C PRO A 2 -23.54 -34.54 65.44
N LYS A 3 -24.55 -34.07 64.68
CA LYS A 3 -24.57 -33.18 63.50
C LYS A 3 -23.65 -31.96 63.54
N VAL A 4 -23.15 -31.51 62.37
CA VAL A 4 -23.22 -30.09 61.94
C VAL A 4 -23.39 -30.01 60.42
N ALA A 5 -24.32 -29.16 59.98
CA ALA A 5 -24.66 -28.82 58.60
C ALA A 5 -23.97 -27.51 58.18
N ALA A 6 -23.73 -27.33 56.88
CA ALA A 6 -23.48 -26.02 56.25
C ALA A 6 -23.90 -26.11 54.77
N LEU A 7 -25.15 -25.79 54.45
CA LEU A 7 -25.64 -24.52 53.87
C LEU A 7 -24.95 -24.08 52.57
N ALA A 8 -25.69 -24.26 51.48
CA ALA A 8 -25.52 -23.58 50.21
C ALA A 8 -25.98 -22.12 50.30
N LEU A 9 -25.29 -21.20 49.61
CA LEU A 9 -25.86 -19.91 49.23
C LEU A 9 -25.61 -19.64 47.74
N LEU A 10 -26.73 -19.43 47.03
CA LEU A 10 -26.82 -18.84 45.70
C LEU A 10 -26.36 -17.37 45.71
N GLY A 11 -25.80 -16.92 44.59
CA GLY A 11 -25.62 -15.50 44.30
C GLY A 11 -25.32 -15.25 42.81
N LEU A 12 -26.37 -15.22 41.99
CA LEU A 12 -26.35 -14.63 40.64
C LEU A 12 -26.30 -13.11 40.77
N LEU A 13 -25.29 -12.45 40.18
CA LEU A 13 -25.34 -11.03 39.83
C LEU A 13 -24.53 -10.79 38.53
N ALA A 14 -25.26 -10.40 37.49
CA ALA A 14 -24.72 -9.88 36.23
C ALA A 14 -24.20 -8.44 36.42
N PRO A 15 -23.15 -8.01 35.71
CA PRO A 15 -22.86 -6.60 35.52
C PRO A 15 -23.27 -6.13 34.11
N SER A 16 -24.04 -5.05 34.11
CA SER A 16 -24.39 -4.24 32.94
C SER A 16 -23.16 -3.69 32.24
N GLN A 17 -23.19 -3.72 30.91
CA GLN A 17 -22.28 -2.99 30.03
C GLN A 17 -22.59 -1.49 30.05
N LEU A 18 -21.53 -0.68 30.01
CA LEU A 18 -21.43 0.58 29.24
C LEU A 18 -19.96 0.62 28.78
N THR A 19 -19.66 0.22 27.54
CA THR A 19 -19.59 1.03 26.31
C THR A 19 -18.49 2.08 26.32
N GLU A 20 -17.34 1.70 25.79
CA GLU A 20 -16.44 2.52 24.97
C GLU A 20 -16.16 1.65 23.72
N GLY A 21 -16.61 2.00 22.53
CA GLY A 21 -16.28 3.24 21.85
C GLY A 21 -15.00 3.11 21.02
N ALA A 22 -14.72 1.94 20.43
CA ALA A 22 -13.65 1.79 19.45
C ALA A 22 -14.11 2.34 18.09
N MET A 23 -13.62 3.52 17.71
CA MET A 23 -13.75 4.02 16.34
C MET A 23 -12.89 3.18 15.41
N ILE A 24 -13.55 2.42 14.54
CA ILE A 24 -12.93 1.70 13.43
C ILE A 24 -12.96 2.64 12.21
N PRO A 25 -11.83 2.92 11.56
CA PRO A 25 -11.84 3.71 10.33
C PRO A 25 -12.65 2.97 9.27
N ARG A 26 -13.69 3.65 8.78
CA ARG A 26 -14.59 3.20 7.73
C ARG A 26 -13.78 2.99 6.45
N GLN A 27 -13.54 1.75 6.05
CA GLN A 27 -13.04 1.44 4.71
C GLN A 27 -14.13 1.82 3.71
N THR A 28 -14.05 3.02 3.17
CA THR A 28 -14.93 3.48 2.09
C THR A 28 -14.40 2.88 0.79
N THR A 29 -15.27 2.27 -0.02
CA THR A 29 -15.01 1.83 -1.40
C THR A 29 -14.74 3.03 -2.32
N ASN A 30 -13.59 3.67 -2.11
CA ASN A 30 -13.08 4.76 -2.96
C ASN A 30 -12.15 4.14 -4.00
N PHE A 31 -12.61 4.07 -5.25
CA PHE A 31 -11.83 3.57 -6.39
C PHE A 31 -11.25 4.71 -7.26
N GLY A 32 -11.11 5.91 -6.67
CA GLY A 32 -10.69 7.11 -7.39
C GLY A 32 -11.79 7.61 -8.33
N VAL A 33 -11.44 7.85 -9.59
CA VAL A 33 -12.42 8.27 -10.62
C VAL A 33 -13.24 7.12 -11.19
N CYS A 34 -12.85 5.87 -10.90
CA CYS A 34 -13.57 4.67 -11.32
C CYS A 34 -14.62 4.24 -10.29
N THR A 35 -15.53 3.36 -10.70
CA THR A 35 -16.73 3.02 -9.93
C THR A 35 -16.81 1.55 -9.53
N ASN A 36 -16.58 0.62 -10.47
CA ASN A 36 -16.86 -0.80 -10.25
C ASN A 36 -15.72 -1.70 -10.78
N PRO A 37 -14.75 -2.04 -9.93
CA PRO A 37 -13.64 -2.93 -10.26
C PRO A 37 -13.97 -4.43 -10.09
N THR A 38 -15.23 -4.86 -10.19
CA THR A 38 -15.61 -6.28 -10.09
C THR A 38 -15.44 -7.03 -11.43
N VAL A 39 -15.46 -8.36 -11.38
CA VAL A 39 -15.35 -9.24 -12.55
C VAL A 39 -16.67 -9.96 -12.81
N THR A 40 -16.94 -10.31 -14.06
CA THR A 40 -18.09 -11.14 -14.47
C THR A 40 -17.56 -12.41 -15.13
N TYR A 41 -18.08 -13.57 -14.74
CA TYR A 41 -17.86 -14.82 -15.45
C TYR A 41 -18.84 -14.91 -16.63
N VAL A 42 -18.31 -15.11 -17.83
CA VAL A 42 -19.06 -15.02 -19.09
C VAL A 42 -18.80 -16.24 -19.96
N GLN A 43 -19.69 -16.49 -20.92
CA GLN A 43 -19.57 -17.54 -21.91
C GLN A 43 -19.73 -16.94 -23.32
N ASP A 44 -18.86 -17.35 -24.25
CA ASP A 44 -18.95 -17.03 -25.68
C ASP A 44 -19.08 -15.52 -25.97
N GLN A 45 -18.29 -14.69 -25.28
CA GLN A 45 -18.28 -13.22 -25.43
C GLN A 45 -16.95 -12.69 -25.93
N ASP A 46 -16.97 -11.47 -26.48
CA ASP A 46 -15.77 -10.72 -26.93
C ASP A 46 -14.88 -11.51 -27.91
N GLY A 47 -15.49 -12.40 -28.71
CA GLY A 47 -14.78 -13.25 -29.68
C GLY A 47 -14.05 -14.45 -29.06
N MET A 48 -14.15 -14.64 -27.75
CA MET A 48 -13.63 -15.80 -27.04
C MET A 48 -14.67 -16.93 -27.01
N LEU A 49 -14.29 -18.13 -27.45
CA LEU A 49 -15.12 -19.33 -27.32
C LEU A 49 -14.92 -19.97 -25.94
N GLY A 50 -16.01 -20.45 -25.35
CA GLY A 50 -16.02 -21.06 -24.02
C GLY A 50 -16.21 -20.03 -22.91
N TYR A 51 -15.82 -20.42 -21.70
CA TYR A 51 -16.00 -19.60 -20.50
C TYR A 51 -14.76 -18.76 -20.21
N GLY A 52 -14.98 -17.57 -19.64
CA GLY A 52 -13.93 -16.65 -19.25
C GLY A 52 -14.40 -15.56 -18.30
N TYR A 53 -13.55 -14.58 -18.06
CA TYR A 53 -13.75 -13.48 -17.13
C TYR A 53 -13.56 -12.15 -17.86
N LYS A 54 -14.37 -11.16 -17.51
CA LYS A 54 -14.20 -9.78 -17.97
C LYS A 54 -14.58 -8.78 -16.87
N PRO A 55 -14.19 -7.50 -16.96
CA PRO A 55 -14.59 -6.49 -15.99
C PRO A 55 -16.11 -6.25 -16.07
N ALA A 56 -16.77 -6.11 -14.93
CA ALA A 56 -18.19 -5.81 -14.88
C ALA A 56 -18.51 -4.41 -15.41
N ASN A 57 -17.60 -3.45 -15.23
CA ASN A 57 -17.67 -2.12 -15.84
C ASN A 57 -16.56 -1.93 -16.88
N THR A 58 -16.88 -2.22 -18.13
CA THR A 58 -15.95 -2.07 -19.25
C THR A 58 -15.70 -0.62 -19.69
N ASN A 59 -16.46 0.36 -19.16
CA ASN A 59 -16.20 1.78 -19.44
C ASN A 59 -14.99 2.26 -18.63
N ASP A 60 -14.93 1.89 -17.35
CA ASP A 60 -13.80 2.23 -16.47
C ASP A 60 -12.61 1.27 -16.68
N PHE A 61 -12.90 0.01 -17.03
CA PHE A 61 -11.94 -1.07 -17.19
C PHE A 61 -12.08 -1.70 -18.60
N PRO A 62 -11.58 -1.06 -19.66
CA PRO A 62 -11.81 -1.48 -21.05
C PRO A 62 -10.95 -2.68 -21.46
N HIS A 63 -11.33 -3.87 -20.99
CA HIS A 63 -10.71 -5.15 -21.35
C HIS A 63 -11.77 -6.19 -21.71
N GLY A 64 -11.52 -6.98 -22.75
CA GLY A 64 -12.42 -8.06 -23.19
C GLY A 64 -12.32 -9.31 -22.31
N ALA A 65 -13.16 -10.30 -22.61
CA ALA A 65 -13.12 -11.61 -21.95
C ALA A 65 -11.78 -12.34 -22.15
N THR A 66 -11.30 -13.00 -21.09
CA THR A 66 -10.12 -13.87 -21.08
C THR A 66 -10.38 -15.14 -20.28
N ALA A 67 -9.71 -16.25 -20.61
CA ALA A 67 -9.84 -17.51 -19.89
C ALA A 67 -9.28 -17.45 -18.47
N ASP A 68 -8.35 -16.54 -18.22
CA ASP A 68 -7.59 -16.45 -16.99
C ASP A 68 -8.06 -15.29 -16.11
N ILE A 69 -8.52 -15.61 -14.90
CA ILE A 69 -8.96 -14.61 -13.92
C ILE A 69 -7.78 -13.75 -13.41
N ALA A 70 -6.57 -14.30 -13.33
CA ALA A 70 -5.41 -13.54 -12.88
C ALA A 70 -5.12 -12.38 -13.84
N THR A 71 -5.15 -12.64 -15.14
CA THR A 71 -5.02 -11.63 -16.20
C THR A 71 -6.03 -10.48 -16.02
N ILE A 72 -7.32 -10.78 -15.76
CA ILE A 72 -8.32 -9.71 -15.61
C ILE A 72 -8.17 -8.94 -14.30
N ILE A 73 -7.81 -9.62 -13.22
CA ILE A 73 -7.58 -8.99 -11.92
C ILE A 73 -6.35 -8.07 -11.97
N ASP A 74 -5.26 -8.51 -12.60
CA ASP A 74 -4.05 -7.68 -12.76
C ASP A 74 -4.32 -6.45 -13.61
N PHE A 75 -5.12 -6.58 -14.67
CA PHE A 75 -5.60 -5.44 -15.44
C PHE A 75 -6.41 -4.45 -14.59
N ILE A 76 -7.36 -4.95 -13.77
CA ILE A 76 -8.16 -4.12 -12.87
C ILE A 76 -7.26 -3.40 -11.85
N ARG A 77 -6.30 -4.11 -11.24
CA ARG A 77 -5.35 -3.53 -10.27
C ARG A 77 -4.49 -2.45 -10.88
N SER A 78 -3.94 -2.69 -12.07
CA SER A 78 -3.15 -1.72 -12.82
C SER A 78 -3.99 -0.48 -13.17
N THR A 79 -5.21 -0.69 -13.65
CA THR A 79 -6.13 0.40 -14.02
C THR A 79 -6.53 1.22 -12.79
N LEU A 80 -6.80 0.58 -11.65
CA LEU A 80 -7.08 1.25 -10.38
C LEU A 80 -5.96 2.21 -9.98
N GLN A 81 -4.69 1.79 -10.06
CA GLN A 81 -3.58 2.66 -9.69
C GLN A 81 -3.34 3.78 -10.71
N ASN A 82 -3.34 3.43 -12.00
CA ASN A 82 -2.82 4.31 -13.05
C ASN A 82 -3.90 5.24 -13.61
N ALA A 83 -5.00 4.69 -14.09
CA ALA A 83 -6.06 5.45 -14.76
C ALA A 83 -7.08 5.99 -13.76
N CYS A 84 -7.50 5.15 -12.81
CA CYS A 84 -8.52 5.54 -11.84
C CYS A 84 -7.95 6.47 -10.75
N ARG A 85 -6.62 6.54 -10.59
CA ARG A 85 -5.96 7.27 -9.50
C ARG A 85 -6.53 6.87 -8.13
N ALA A 86 -6.83 5.58 -7.96
CA ALA A 86 -7.41 5.06 -6.74
C ALA A 86 -6.41 5.18 -5.57
N PRO A 87 -6.91 5.43 -4.35
CA PRO A 87 -6.08 5.43 -3.17
C PRO A 87 -5.54 4.01 -2.90
N THR A 88 -4.49 3.91 -2.09
CA THR A 88 -3.77 2.63 -1.93
C THR A 88 -4.64 1.56 -1.25
N GLU A 89 -5.63 1.96 -0.47
CA GLU A 89 -6.65 1.09 0.12
C GLU A 89 -7.43 0.30 -0.93
N ALA A 90 -7.76 0.90 -2.08
CA ALA A 90 -8.44 0.21 -3.17
C ALA A 90 -7.58 -0.89 -3.79
N TRP A 91 -6.27 -0.63 -3.93
CA TRP A 91 -5.34 -1.63 -4.40
C TRP A 91 -5.18 -2.76 -3.40
N PHE A 92 -5.18 -2.46 -2.09
CA PHE A 92 -5.13 -3.47 -1.04
C PHE A 92 -6.40 -4.33 -1.02
N LEU A 93 -7.57 -3.72 -1.16
CA LEU A 93 -8.83 -4.44 -1.31
C LEU A 93 -8.77 -5.40 -2.50
N CYS A 94 -8.26 -4.93 -3.63
CA CYS A 94 -8.10 -5.75 -4.83
C CYS A 94 -7.08 -6.87 -4.68
N THR A 95 -5.99 -6.63 -3.95
CA THR A 95 -5.00 -7.68 -3.60
C THR A 95 -5.62 -8.75 -2.70
N THR A 96 -6.40 -8.34 -1.70
CA THR A 96 -7.15 -9.25 -0.83
C THR A 96 -8.18 -10.05 -1.62
N ALA A 97 -8.88 -9.40 -2.54
CA ALA A 97 -9.83 -10.04 -3.45
C ALA A 97 -9.13 -11.06 -4.37
N THR A 98 -7.92 -10.76 -4.83
CA THR A 98 -7.08 -11.67 -5.63
C THR A 98 -6.77 -12.94 -4.82
N ALA A 99 -6.33 -12.78 -3.57
CA ALA A 99 -6.05 -13.90 -2.69
C ALA A 99 -7.29 -14.76 -2.42
N ALA A 100 -8.47 -14.14 -2.27
CA ALA A 100 -9.74 -14.86 -2.09
C ALA A 100 -10.13 -15.70 -3.32
N ALA A 101 -9.78 -15.24 -4.53
CA ALA A 101 -10.02 -15.94 -5.77
C ALA A 101 -8.97 -17.00 -6.11
N ASN A 102 -7.80 -16.96 -5.46
CA ASN A 102 -6.71 -17.88 -5.75
C ASN A 102 -7.12 -19.35 -5.52
N GLY A 103 -6.79 -20.22 -6.48
CA GLY A 103 -7.14 -21.64 -6.45
C GLY A 103 -8.62 -21.96 -6.68
N LYS A 104 -9.45 -20.97 -7.01
CA LYS A 104 -10.85 -21.16 -7.43
C LYS A 104 -10.97 -21.05 -8.95
N GLU A 105 -12.05 -21.62 -9.49
CA GLU A 105 -12.34 -21.58 -10.92
C GLU A 105 -13.80 -21.21 -11.18
N GLY A 106 -14.09 -20.80 -12.40
CA GLY A 106 -15.44 -20.48 -12.86
C GLY A 106 -16.09 -19.34 -12.09
N GLN A 107 -17.41 -19.43 -11.95
CA GLN A 107 -18.20 -18.46 -11.19
C GLN A 107 -17.70 -18.29 -9.75
N ASP A 108 -17.23 -19.38 -9.11
CA ASP A 108 -16.76 -19.34 -7.72
C ASP A 108 -15.54 -18.42 -7.53
N ALA A 109 -14.65 -18.34 -8.53
CA ALA A 109 -13.51 -17.44 -8.51
C ALA A 109 -13.95 -15.97 -8.64
N ALA A 110 -14.88 -15.69 -9.57
CA ALA A 110 -15.45 -14.37 -9.76
C ALA A 110 -16.19 -13.89 -8.51
N ASP A 111 -17.01 -14.76 -7.91
CA ASP A 111 -17.76 -14.47 -6.70
C ASP A 111 -16.83 -14.22 -5.51
N ALA A 112 -15.77 -15.03 -5.33
CA ALA A 112 -14.81 -14.83 -4.25
C ALA A 112 -14.09 -13.48 -4.36
N PHE A 113 -13.67 -13.09 -5.57
CA PHE A 113 -13.09 -11.78 -5.83
C PHE A 113 -14.11 -10.66 -5.53
N ASN A 114 -15.30 -10.75 -6.14
CA ASN A 114 -16.34 -9.72 -6.06
C ASN A 114 -16.86 -9.53 -4.64
N ASN A 115 -16.97 -10.59 -3.86
CA ASN A 115 -17.40 -10.53 -2.47
C ASN A 115 -16.45 -9.69 -1.62
N VAL A 116 -15.15 -9.72 -1.92
CA VAL A 116 -14.18 -8.82 -1.25
C VAL A 116 -14.29 -7.41 -1.82
N MET A 117 -14.34 -7.25 -3.15
CA MET A 117 -14.41 -5.93 -3.77
C MET A 117 -15.67 -5.11 -3.42
N ASN A 118 -16.79 -5.79 -3.17
CA ASN A 118 -18.07 -5.17 -2.84
C ASN A 118 -18.27 -4.94 -1.34
N GLN A 119 -17.33 -5.36 -0.49
CA GLN A 119 -17.43 -5.13 0.95
C GLN A 119 -17.29 -3.64 1.27
N SER A 120 -18.43 -3.02 1.57
CA SER A 120 -18.51 -1.78 2.34
C SER A 120 -18.51 -2.15 3.82
N SER A 121 -17.37 -2.57 4.36
CA SER A 121 -17.24 -3.28 5.67
C SER A 121 -17.88 -4.69 5.66
N PRO A 122 -17.39 -5.65 6.48
CA PRO A 122 -17.86 -7.03 6.46
C PRO A 122 -19.29 -7.18 7.03
N PRO A 123 -20.06 -8.20 6.58
CA PRO A 123 -21.36 -8.53 7.14
C PRO A 123 -21.22 -9.05 8.57
N SER A 124 -22.17 -8.67 9.40
CA SER A 124 -22.35 -9.18 10.75
C SER A 124 -22.49 -10.70 10.73
N GLU A 125 -21.45 -11.43 11.15
CA GLU A 125 -21.61 -12.82 11.53
C GLU A 125 -22.16 -12.89 12.96
N THR A 126 -23.41 -13.30 13.02
CA THR A 126 -24.05 -13.85 14.21
C THR A 126 -23.24 -14.99 14.79
N SER A 127 -22.83 -14.81 16.05
CA SER A 127 -22.75 -15.86 17.08
C SER A 127 -21.76 -17.01 16.86
N GLN A 128 -20.57 -16.89 17.47
CA GLN A 128 -19.95 -18.02 18.16
C GLN A 128 -19.18 -17.58 19.42
N ALA A 129 -19.41 -18.31 20.50
CA ALA A 129 -18.96 -18.02 21.86
C ALA A 129 -17.44 -18.23 22.04
N ALA A 130 -16.83 -17.35 22.83
CA ALA A 130 -15.39 -17.36 23.10
C ALA A 130 -14.94 -18.58 23.93
N ALA A 131 -13.95 -19.29 23.40
CA ALA A 131 -13.09 -20.22 24.14
C ALA A 131 -12.09 -19.43 25.03
N PRO A 132 -11.42 -20.07 26.01
CA PRO A 132 -10.64 -19.37 27.03
C PRO A 132 -9.38 -18.73 26.45
N ALA A 133 -8.93 -17.64 27.09
CA ALA A 133 -7.81 -16.80 26.68
C ALA A 133 -6.53 -17.60 26.35
N VAL A 134 -6.31 -17.82 25.07
CA VAL A 134 -4.99 -18.08 24.49
C VAL A 134 -4.37 -16.70 24.24
N SER A 135 -3.10 -16.52 24.61
CA SER A 135 -2.32 -15.32 24.27
C SER A 135 -2.53 -14.96 22.80
N THR A 136 -3.20 -13.85 22.50
CA THR A 136 -3.42 -13.39 21.13
C THR A 136 -2.09 -12.90 20.57
N ALA A 137 -1.34 -13.82 19.97
CA ALA A 137 -0.14 -13.53 19.22
C ALA A 137 -0.43 -12.39 18.23
N THR A 138 0.25 -11.26 18.42
CA THR A 138 0.10 -10.07 17.58
C THR A 138 1.35 -9.90 16.74
N VAL A 139 1.17 -9.72 15.43
CA VAL A 139 2.25 -9.44 14.48
C VAL A 139 2.60 -7.97 14.55
N GLN A 140 3.89 -7.66 14.69
CA GLN A 140 4.36 -6.27 14.73
C GLN A 140 5.23 -5.99 13.51
N PRO A 141 4.71 -5.25 12.53
CA PRO A 141 5.49 -4.87 11.37
C PRO A 141 6.24 -3.55 11.61
N SER A 142 7.42 -3.46 11.02
CA SER A 142 8.26 -2.27 11.04
C SER A 142 8.74 -1.94 9.63
N LEU A 143 8.76 -0.65 9.32
CA LEU A 143 9.22 -0.11 8.04
C LEU A 143 10.17 1.04 8.31
N ASN A 144 11.35 0.99 7.72
CA ASN A 144 12.31 2.08 7.71
C ASN A 144 12.56 2.52 6.26
N MET A 145 12.36 3.80 5.98
CA MET A 145 12.70 4.40 4.70
C MET A 145 13.76 5.48 4.88
N LYS A 146 14.82 5.39 4.09
CA LYS A 146 15.92 6.36 4.09
C LYS A 146 16.02 7.02 2.73
N PHE A 147 15.93 8.33 2.69
CA PHE A 147 16.02 9.13 1.48
C PHE A 147 17.43 9.69 1.31
N SER A 148 17.93 9.75 0.08
CA SER A 148 19.11 10.54 -0.22
C SER A 148 18.81 12.02 -0.05
N LYS A 149 19.78 12.78 0.45
CA LYS A 149 19.74 14.24 0.38
C LYS A 149 19.99 14.72 -1.05
N GLU A 150 20.71 13.94 -1.85
CA GLU A 150 20.92 14.24 -3.26
C GLU A 150 19.62 14.03 -4.02
N THR A 151 19.35 14.89 -4.98
CA THR A 151 18.13 14.86 -5.78
C THR A 151 18.46 14.93 -7.26
N VAL A 152 17.54 14.41 -8.06
CA VAL A 152 17.54 14.52 -9.51
C VAL A 152 16.33 15.33 -9.92
N VAL A 153 16.57 16.34 -10.74
CA VAL A 153 15.53 17.23 -11.28
C VAL A 153 15.42 16.96 -12.76
N PHE A 154 14.24 16.53 -13.18
CA PHE A 154 13.91 16.34 -14.60
C PHE A 154 13.14 17.55 -15.11
N GLU A 155 13.44 18.00 -16.32
CA GLU A 155 12.82 19.18 -16.98
C GLU A 155 11.45 18.87 -17.59
N ASP A 156 10.68 18.00 -16.94
CA ASP A 156 9.28 17.70 -17.26
C ASP A 156 8.57 17.08 -16.04
N HIS A 157 7.25 16.91 -16.12
CA HIS A 157 6.47 16.08 -15.21
C HIS A 157 6.61 14.60 -15.59
N ILE A 158 7.37 13.87 -14.80
CA ILE A 158 7.60 12.44 -14.94
C ILE A 158 6.89 11.76 -13.79
N ASP A 159 6.06 10.76 -14.07
CA ASP A 159 5.34 9.99 -13.05
C ASP A 159 6.28 8.94 -12.40
N PRO A 160 6.72 9.09 -11.13
CA PRO A 160 7.57 8.10 -10.48
C PRO A 160 6.87 6.76 -10.29
N ILE A 161 5.54 6.77 -10.13
CA ILE A 161 4.74 5.55 -9.91
C ILE A 161 4.81 4.67 -11.15
N TRP A 162 4.78 5.26 -12.34
CA TRP A 162 4.94 4.51 -13.59
C TRP A 162 6.28 3.76 -13.63
N TRP A 163 7.39 4.42 -13.27
CA TRP A 163 8.71 3.77 -13.23
C TRP A 163 8.77 2.62 -12.22
N PHE A 164 8.17 2.81 -11.04
CA PHE A 164 8.12 1.77 -10.01
C PHE A 164 7.22 0.61 -10.46
N ASN A 165 6.11 0.87 -11.14
CA ASN A 165 5.24 -0.17 -11.65
C ASN A 165 5.85 -0.96 -12.80
N GLU A 166 6.51 -0.27 -13.73
CA GLU A 166 7.06 -0.88 -14.92
C GLU A 166 8.33 -1.66 -14.65
N TYR A 167 9.20 -1.18 -13.76
CA TYR A 167 10.56 -1.71 -13.65
C TYR A 167 10.90 -2.30 -12.28
N LEU A 168 10.19 -1.96 -11.21
CA LEU A 168 10.36 -2.62 -9.92
C LEU A 168 9.56 -3.93 -9.90
N LYS A 169 10.13 -4.93 -10.56
CA LYS A 169 9.62 -6.30 -10.66
C LYS A 169 10.55 -7.22 -9.88
N ALA A 170 9.98 -8.17 -9.15
CA ALA A 170 10.73 -9.19 -8.44
C ALA A 170 10.11 -10.56 -8.64
N ASP A 171 10.97 -11.57 -8.72
CA ASP A 171 10.60 -12.97 -8.91
C ASP A 171 11.43 -13.89 -7.99
N GLY A 172 11.06 -15.18 -7.93
CA GLY A 172 11.76 -16.18 -7.13
C GLY A 172 11.33 -16.26 -5.66
N GLN A 173 11.98 -17.17 -4.92
CA GLN A 173 11.84 -17.38 -3.48
C GLN A 173 13.24 -17.70 -2.90
N PRO A 174 13.93 -16.76 -2.23
CA PRO A 174 13.50 -15.38 -1.92
C PRO A 174 13.28 -14.54 -3.18
N ALA A 175 12.42 -13.52 -3.07
CA ALA A 175 12.10 -12.63 -4.18
C ALA A 175 13.26 -11.65 -4.44
N ILE A 176 13.77 -11.57 -5.67
CA ILE A 176 14.90 -10.71 -6.08
C ILE A 176 14.46 -9.80 -7.23
N CYS A 177 14.89 -8.54 -7.21
CA CYS A 177 14.59 -7.59 -8.29
C CYS A 177 15.38 -7.87 -9.56
N ASP A 178 14.80 -7.52 -10.72
CA ASP A 178 15.58 -7.27 -11.92
C ASP A 178 16.42 -5.99 -11.72
N GLU A 179 17.74 -6.14 -11.62
CA GLU A 179 18.67 -5.04 -11.40
C GLU A 179 19.14 -4.35 -12.69
N THR A 180 18.50 -4.64 -13.82
CA THR A 180 18.81 -4.00 -15.11
C THR A 180 18.63 -2.48 -15.02
N PRO A 181 19.65 -1.66 -15.33
CA PRO A 181 19.48 -0.21 -15.36
C PRO A 181 18.57 0.23 -16.50
N HIS A 182 17.57 1.06 -16.19
CA HIS A 182 16.63 1.59 -17.18
C HIS A 182 16.88 3.07 -17.45
N ARG A 183 16.97 3.44 -18.73
CA ARG A 183 17.30 4.79 -19.16
C ARG A 183 16.13 5.75 -18.92
N MET A 184 16.39 6.79 -18.15
CA MET A 184 15.51 7.94 -17.92
C MET A 184 15.92 9.13 -18.81
N PRO A 185 15.11 10.21 -18.87
CA PRO A 185 15.48 11.44 -19.58
C PRO A 185 16.82 12.03 -19.13
N ASN A 186 17.41 12.88 -19.97
CA ASN A 186 18.67 13.59 -19.69
C ASN A 186 19.86 12.67 -19.34
N ASP A 187 19.89 11.45 -19.90
CA ASP A 187 20.95 10.45 -19.68
C ASP A 187 21.12 10.04 -18.21
N HIS A 188 20.00 9.96 -17.49
CA HIS A 188 19.93 9.32 -16.18
C HIS A 188 19.53 7.87 -16.35
N TYR A 189 19.81 7.04 -15.36
CA TYR A 189 19.42 5.62 -15.32
C TYR A 189 18.88 5.31 -13.93
N ILE A 190 17.73 4.66 -13.86
CA ILE A 190 17.19 4.13 -12.62
C ILE A 190 17.49 2.64 -12.52
N THR A 191 17.95 2.22 -11.35
CA THR A 191 18.19 0.82 -11.02
C THR A 191 17.47 0.49 -9.73
N PHE A 192 16.82 -0.67 -9.69
CA PHE A 192 16.18 -1.23 -8.51
C PHE A 192 17.02 -2.40 -8.01
N THR A 193 17.27 -2.47 -6.71
CA THR A 193 17.86 -3.64 -6.07
C THR A 193 16.95 -4.04 -4.92
N CYS A 194 16.57 -5.31 -4.85
CA CYS A 194 15.74 -5.77 -3.75
C CYS A 194 15.92 -7.25 -3.46
N GLU A 195 15.64 -7.59 -2.21
CA GLU A 195 15.55 -8.95 -1.72
C GLU A 195 14.40 -8.99 -0.71
N GLY A 196 13.51 -9.98 -0.85
CA GLY A 196 12.42 -10.24 0.08
C GLY A 196 12.41 -11.70 0.49
N ALA A 197 12.24 -11.96 1.79
CA ALA A 197 12.14 -13.32 2.31
C ALA A 197 10.94 -14.11 1.77
N ASP A 198 9.90 -13.42 1.28
CA ASP A 198 8.71 -13.99 0.64
C ASP A 198 8.28 -13.12 -0.57
N SER A 199 7.48 -13.73 -1.46
CA SER A 199 6.89 -13.11 -2.66
C SER A 199 6.11 -11.82 -2.39
N ASN A 200 5.55 -11.64 -1.19
CA ASN A 200 4.72 -10.48 -0.85
C ASN A 200 5.52 -9.32 -0.24
N ILE A 201 6.75 -9.55 0.20
CA ILE A 201 7.55 -8.52 0.88
C ILE A 201 8.03 -7.44 -0.08
N VAL A 202 8.47 -7.79 -1.28
CA VAL A 202 8.88 -6.80 -2.29
C VAL A 202 7.68 -5.95 -2.75
N PRO A 203 6.52 -6.53 -3.11
CA PRO A 203 5.31 -5.76 -3.37
C PRO A 203 4.92 -4.81 -2.25
N MET A 204 5.02 -5.22 -0.98
CA MET A 204 4.76 -4.34 0.16
C MET A 204 5.71 -3.12 0.18
N MET A 205 7.02 -3.35 0.01
CA MET A 205 7.99 -2.25 -0.02
C MET A 205 7.77 -1.30 -1.19
N LYS A 206 7.41 -1.84 -2.37
CA LYS A 206 7.06 -1.06 -3.55
C LYS A 206 5.84 -0.18 -3.30
N GLU A 207 4.76 -0.75 -2.76
CA GLU A 207 3.52 0.01 -2.49
C GLU A 207 3.72 1.05 -1.39
N ALA A 208 4.55 0.74 -0.38
CA ALA A 208 4.92 1.71 0.64
C ALA A 208 5.69 2.90 0.02
N LEU A 209 6.53 2.65 -0.99
CA LEU A 209 7.23 3.71 -1.72
C LEU A 209 6.27 4.52 -2.61
N ILE A 210 5.34 3.87 -3.30
CA ILE A 210 4.29 4.53 -4.09
C ILE A 210 3.41 5.41 -3.21
N ALA A 211 3.08 4.97 -2.00
CA ALA A 211 2.32 5.74 -1.03
C ALA A 211 3.03 7.05 -0.66
N VAL A 212 4.36 7.03 -0.46
CA VAL A 212 5.15 8.25 -0.26
C VAL A 212 5.04 9.19 -1.47
N VAL A 213 5.12 8.66 -2.69
CA VAL A 213 4.98 9.49 -3.90
C VAL A 213 3.60 10.16 -3.90
N LYS A 214 2.52 9.39 -3.75
CA LYS A 214 1.14 9.91 -3.79
C LYS A 214 0.90 11.01 -2.76
N ASP A 215 1.42 10.84 -1.54
CA ASP A 215 1.17 11.80 -0.47
C ASP A 215 1.97 13.10 -0.59
N THR A 216 3.04 13.10 -1.39
CA THR A 216 4.01 14.22 -1.43
C THR A 216 4.11 14.90 -2.79
N ILE A 217 4.01 14.15 -3.89
CA ILE A 217 4.41 14.62 -5.22
C ILE A 217 3.62 15.82 -5.71
N ASP A 218 2.33 15.89 -5.41
CA ASP A 218 1.42 16.98 -5.81
C ASP A 218 0.78 17.70 -4.63
N ASN A 219 1.20 17.36 -3.40
CA ASN A 219 0.63 17.92 -2.20
C ASN A 219 1.18 19.33 -1.93
N THR A 220 0.58 20.33 -2.57
CA THR A 220 0.96 21.75 -2.45
C THR A 220 0.64 22.37 -1.09
N THR A 221 -0.11 21.67 -0.22
CA THR A 221 -0.33 22.10 1.17
C THR A 221 0.91 21.87 2.03
N LEU A 222 1.78 20.96 1.62
CA LEU A 222 3.06 20.71 2.28
C LEU A 222 4.11 21.71 1.81
N PRO A 223 4.90 22.27 2.73
CA PRO A 223 6.14 22.97 2.41
C PRO A 223 7.07 22.11 1.54
N ALA A 224 7.89 22.75 0.68
CA ALA A 224 8.76 22.04 -0.25
C ALA A 224 9.82 21.15 0.42
N ASP A 225 10.24 21.49 1.65
CA ASP A 225 11.12 20.67 2.47
C ASP A 225 10.41 19.44 3.07
N GLN A 226 9.08 19.39 3.07
CA GLN A 226 8.31 18.21 3.52
C GLN A 226 7.92 17.27 2.39
N ARG A 227 8.18 17.66 1.13
CA ARG A 227 7.83 16.89 -0.06
C ARG A 227 9.04 16.10 -0.56
N MET A 228 9.05 14.78 -0.30
CA MET A 228 10.14 13.90 -0.75
C MET A 228 10.20 13.80 -2.28
N PHE A 229 9.04 13.58 -2.89
CA PHE A 229 8.83 13.74 -4.33
C PHE A 229 8.08 15.04 -4.56
N MET A 230 8.34 15.71 -5.68
CA MET A 230 7.70 16.99 -5.94
C MET A 230 7.65 17.29 -7.43
N HIS A 231 6.45 17.55 -7.94
CA HIS A 231 6.27 18.38 -9.12
C HIS A 231 6.44 19.86 -8.72
N ARG A 232 7.31 20.56 -9.47
CA ARG A 232 7.42 22.01 -9.43
C ARG A 232 6.84 22.57 -10.72
N GLU A 233 5.80 23.35 -10.57
CA GLU A 233 5.36 24.26 -11.63
C GLU A 233 6.19 25.55 -11.55
N GLY A 234 6.35 26.27 -12.67
CA GLY A 234 6.79 27.66 -12.62
C GLY A 234 5.86 28.46 -11.69
N LEU A 235 6.43 29.22 -10.75
CA LEU A 235 5.66 29.87 -9.68
C LEU A 235 4.53 30.77 -10.22
N CYS A 236 3.38 30.73 -9.55
CA CYS A 236 2.33 31.75 -9.67
C CYS A 236 2.80 33.01 -8.92
N TRP A 237 3.12 34.09 -9.64
CA TRP A 237 3.33 35.40 -9.00
C TRP A 237 2.77 36.53 -9.85
N ASP A 238 1.81 37.26 -9.30
CA ASP A 238 1.75 38.70 -9.47
C ASP A 238 1.54 39.32 -8.09
N GLY A 239 2.25 40.41 -7.79
CA GLY A 239 2.14 41.09 -6.50
C GLY A 239 0.98 42.09 -6.42
N HIS A 240 0.06 42.13 -7.38
CA HIS A 240 -0.85 43.29 -7.53
C HIS A 240 -2.27 43.01 -8.08
N THR A 241 -2.55 41.88 -8.72
CA THR A 241 -3.78 41.64 -9.50
C THR A 241 -4.48 40.30 -9.27
N ASN A 242 -3.96 39.38 -8.42
CA ASN A 242 -4.62 38.10 -8.13
C ASN A 242 -4.88 37.24 -9.39
N GLN A 243 -4.13 37.44 -10.48
CA GLN A 243 -4.28 36.67 -11.72
C GLN A 243 -3.04 35.80 -11.96
N CYS A 244 -3.26 34.50 -12.16
CA CYS A 244 -2.20 33.55 -12.43
C CYS A 244 -1.70 33.72 -13.87
N HIS A 245 -0.49 34.27 -14.02
CA HIS A 245 0.25 34.22 -15.27
C HIS A 245 1.50 33.34 -15.03
N ILE A 246 1.57 32.22 -15.76
CA ILE A 246 2.73 31.33 -15.75
C ILE A 246 3.91 32.10 -16.36
N THR A 247 4.86 32.55 -15.53
CA THR A 247 6.10 33.17 -16.02
C THR A 247 7.30 32.28 -15.68
N GLN A 248 7.97 31.82 -16.74
CA GLN A 248 9.17 30.97 -16.83
C GLN A 248 9.68 30.24 -15.57
N GLY A 249 9.13 29.04 -15.37
CA GLY A 249 9.88 27.85 -14.97
C GLY A 249 9.34 26.69 -15.80
N PHE A 250 10.21 25.85 -16.36
CA PHE A 250 9.74 24.64 -17.05
C PHE A 250 9.16 23.68 -15.99
N PRO A 251 8.07 22.94 -16.31
CA PRO A 251 7.57 21.89 -15.42
C PRO A 251 8.73 20.98 -15.06
N SER A 252 8.85 20.60 -13.80
CA SER A 252 9.94 19.73 -13.37
C SER A 252 9.52 18.77 -12.28
N THR A 253 10.18 17.61 -12.27
CA THR A 253 9.99 16.58 -11.25
C THR A 253 11.26 16.41 -10.46
N VAL A 254 11.13 16.48 -9.13
CA VAL A 254 12.21 16.21 -8.19
C VAL A 254 12.06 14.80 -7.64
N PHE A 255 13.08 13.99 -7.86
CA PHE A 255 13.27 12.68 -7.25
C PHE A 255 14.36 12.77 -6.18
N PRO A 256 14.21 12.11 -5.03
CA PRO A 256 15.36 11.68 -4.25
C PRO A 256 16.23 10.79 -5.15
N GLN A 257 17.54 11.03 -5.19
CA GLN A 257 18.47 10.26 -6.02
C GLN A 257 18.42 8.78 -5.67
N SER A 258 18.27 8.46 -4.38
CA SER A 258 18.06 7.09 -3.93
C SER A 258 17.12 7.05 -2.73
N VAL A 259 16.42 5.93 -2.60
CA VAL A 259 15.63 5.60 -1.41
C VAL A 259 15.93 4.16 -1.03
N HIS A 260 16.15 3.93 0.26
CA HIS A 260 16.34 2.59 0.83
C HIS A 260 15.13 2.29 1.70
N VAL A 261 14.40 1.24 1.38
CA VAL A 261 13.24 0.74 2.11
C VAL A 261 13.66 -0.58 2.76
N ALA A 262 13.43 -0.71 4.07
CA ALA A 262 13.65 -1.95 4.80
C ALA A 262 12.38 -2.28 5.59
N VAL A 263 11.94 -3.53 5.50
CA VAL A 263 10.81 -4.03 6.29
C VAL A 263 11.25 -5.22 7.12
N ALA A 264 10.74 -5.30 8.34
CA ALA A 264 10.77 -6.49 9.15
C ALA A 264 9.39 -6.72 9.80
N ILE A 265 8.89 -7.94 9.70
CA ILE A 265 7.65 -8.40 10.30
C ILE A 265 7.99 -9.48 11.32
N GLU A 266 7.72 -9.19 12.60
CA GLU A 266 7.90 -10.14 13.68
C GLU A 266 6.64 -10.98 13.87
N VAL A 267 6.75 -12.30 13.62
CA VAL A 267 5.67 -13.26 13.84
C VAL A 267 5.88 -13.95 15.19
N PRO A 268 4.93 -13.86 16.14
CA PRO A 268 5.08 -14.49 17.44
C PRO A 268 5.12 -16.02 17.34
N GLY A 269 5.88 -16.66 18.24
CA GLY A 269 5.93 -18.13 18.35
C GLY A 269 6.90 -18.81 17.38
N THR A 270 7.56 -18.07 16.48
CA THR A 270 8.53 -18.63 15.52
C THR A 270 9.98 -18.58 16.00
N GLY A 271 10.25 -18.04 17.19
CA GLY A 271 11.62 -17.91 17.73
C GLY A 271 12.58 -17.14 16.81
N GLY A 272 12.07 -16.22 15.98
CA GLY A 272 12.83 -15.50 14.96
C GLY A 272 12.98 -16.24 13.61
N ALA A 273 12.72 -17.55 13.54
CA ALA A 273 12.83 -18.34 12.31
C ALA A 273 11.72 -18.07 11.27
N GLY A 274 10.68 -17.32 11.64
CA GLY A 274 9.59 -16.87 10.78
C GLY A 274 9.51 -15.33 10.66
N ALA A 275 10.58 -14.62 11.02
CA ALA A 275 10.68 -13.19 10.79
C ALA A 275 10.82 -12.94 9.29
N LEU A 276 9.82 -12.29 8.69
CA LEU A 276 9.85 -11.94 7.28
C LEU A 276 10.47 -10.57 7.16
N SER A 277 11.49 -10.47 6.32
CA SER A 277 12.19 -9.21 6.10
C SER A 277 12.50 -9.00 4.63
N GLY A 278 12.74 -7.76 4.27
CA GLY A 278 13.18 -7.42 2.94
C GLY A 278 13.83 -6.05 2.90
N ASN A 279 14.64 -5.87 1.87
CA ASN A 279 15.26 -4.61 1.54
C ASN A 279 14.96 -4.29 0.08
N LEU A 280 14.63 -3.04 -0.18
CA LEU A 280 14.45 -2.48 -1.50
C LEU A 280 15.25 -1.19 -1.58
N ARG A 281 15.89 -0.95 -2.70
CA ARG A 281 16.55 0.30 -3.02
C ARG A 281 16.24 0.65 -4.46
N TYR A 282 16.02 1.92 -4.73
CA TYR A 282 16.23 2.46 -6.06
C TYR A 282 17.38 3.47 -6.03
N THR A 283 18.08 3.61 -7.14
CA THR A 283 19.10 4.64 -7.34
C THR A 283 18.99 5.20 -8.75
N ILE A 284 19.06 6.53 -8.87
CA ILE A 284 19.15 7.25 -10.14
C ILE A 284 20.59 7.74 -10.32
N THR A 285 21.18 7.50 -11.49
CA THR A 285 22.54 7.95 -11.78
C THR A 285 22.62 9.47 -11.88
N LYS A 286 23.73 10.05 -11.39
CA LYS A 286 23.99 11.49 -11.33
C LYS A 286 23.03 12.21 -10.35
N SER A 287 23.49 13.27 -9.70
CA SER A 287 22.62 14.19 -8.95
C SER A 287 22.72 15.58 -9.57
N SER A 288 21.63 16.34 -9.51
CA SER A 288 21.58 17.70 -10.05
C SER A 288 21.35 18.76 -8.98
N SER A 289 20.94 18.34 -7.77
CA SER A 289 20.70 19.23 -6.64
C SER A 289 20.71 18.46 -5.31
N SER A 290 20.48 19.16 -4.20
CA SER A 290 20.30 18.55 -2.88
C SER A 290 19.09 19.14 -2.14
N ASN A 291 18.45 18.35 -1.30
CA ASN A 291 17.30 18.73 -0.48
C ASN A 291 17.63 18.59 1.01
N CYS A 292 18.53 19.46 1.49
CA CYS A 292 18.89 19.44 2.90
C CYS A 292 17.77 19.88 3.84
N GLY A 293 16.83 20.71 3.37
CA GLY A 293 15.62 21.05 4.12
C GLY A 293 14.83 19.80 4.51
N MET A 294 14.63 18.88 3.56
CA MET A 294 13.96 17.60 3.82
C MET A 294 14.70 16.75 4.86
N CYS A 295 16.02 16.66 4.79
CA CYS A 295 16.76 15.89 5.77
C CYS A 295 16.74 16.53 7.18
N SER A 296 16.80 17.86 7.26
CA SER A 296 16.60 18.59 8.52
C SER A 296 15.20 18.34 9.07
N TYR A 297 14.16 18.38 8.24
CA TYR A 297 12.79 18.06 8.63
C TYR A 297 12.66 16.63 9.16
N LEU A 298 13.15 15.63 8.42
CA LEU A 298 13.07 14.21 8.79
C LEU A 298 13.81 13.91 10.11
N SER A 299 14.95 14.56 10.35
CA SER A 299 15.76 14.37 11.55
C SER A 299 15.17 15.05 12.80
N THR A 300 14.51 16.20 12.67
CA THR A 300 13.96 16.95 13.81
C THR A 300 12.53 16.58 14.17
N SER A 301 11.70 16.26 13.18
CA SER A 301 10.28 15.93 13.39
C SER A 301 10.02 14.46 13.73
N GLY A 302 11.06 13.63 13.83
CA GLY A 302 10.92 12.19 14.07
C GLY A 302 10.25 11.45 12.91
N GLY A 303 10.54 11.84 11.67
CA GLY A 303 9.95 11.25 10.46
C GLY A 303 8.44 11.47 10.39
N ALA A 304 7.98 12.73 10.49
CA ALA A 304 6.59 13.13 10.69
C ALA A 304 5.53 12.51 9.72
N ALA A 305 5.13 11.29 10.07
CA ALA A 305 3.81 10.80 10.49
C ALA A 305 2.50 11.40 9.90
N SER A 306 2.35 12.71 9.68
CA SER A 306 1.06 13.25 9.23
C SER A 306 0.87 13.13 7.72
N ALA A 307 1.94 13.31 6.94
CA ALA A 307 1.88 13.23 5.49
C ALA A 307 2.04 11.80 4.97
N LEU A 308 2.26 10.80 5.82
CA LEU A 308 2.60 9.43 5.38
C LEU A 308 1.82 8.35 6.14
N THR A 309 0.62 8.71 6.62
CA THR A 309 -0.28 7.75 7.28
C THR A 309 -0.65 6.58 6.35
N SER A 310 -0.74 6.86 5.04
CA SER A 310 -1.00 5.84 4.00
C SER A 310 0.06 4.73 4.00
N VAL A 311 1.32 5.07 4.31
CA VAL A 311 2.42 4.10 4.37
C VAL A 311 2.21 3.10 5.51
N ALA A 312 1.78 3.55 6.69
CA ALA A 312 1.45 2.66 7.80
C ALA A 312 0.29 1.73 7.46
N GLN A 313 -0.73 2.24 6.76
CA GLN A 313 -1.88 1.46 6.30
C GLN A 313 -1.47 0.37 5.30
N VAL A 314 -0.57 0.69 4.36
CA VAL A 314 0.02 -0.30 3.44
C VAL A 314 0.68 -1.43 4.22
N VAL A 315 1.61 -1.10 5.11
CA VAL A 315 2.37 -2.09 5.86
C VAL A 315 1.47 -2.98 6.72
N MET A 316 0.49 -2.40 7.40
CA MET A 316 -0.48 -3.16 8.20
C MET A 316 -1.33 -4.09 7.32
N GLY A 317 -1.79 -3.61 6.16
CA GLY A 317 -2.56 -4.43 5.22
C GLY A 317 -1.77 -5.66 4.76
N PHE A 318 -0.57 -5.46 4.24
CA PHE A 318 0.26 -6.58 3.78
C PHE A 318 0.59 -7.55 4.91
N SER A 319 0.82 -7.05 6.12
CA SER A 319 1.08 -7.91 7.29
C SER A 319 -0.12 -8.83 7.61
N ALA A 320 -1.34 -8.35 7.40
CA ALA A 320 -2.55 -9.17 7.59
C ALA A 320 -2.68 -10.29 6.54
N LEU A 321 -2.22 -10.07 5.31
CA LEU A 321 -2.20 -11.09 4.25
C LEU A 321 -1.19 -12.19 4.55
N ILE A 322 -0.04 -11.79 5.08
CA ILE A 322 1.10 -12.68 5.35
C ILE A 322 0.86 -13.56 6.58
N ALA A 323 0.11 -13.07 7.57
CA ALA A 323 -0.17 -13.78 8.81
C ALA A 323 -1.69 -13.90 9.07
N PRO A 324 -2.41 -14.71 8.26
CA PRO A 324 -3.85 -14.84 8.39
C PRO A 324 -4.21 -15.43 9.77
N GLY A 325 -5.18 -14.79 10.45
CA GLY A 325 -5.67 -15.22 11.76
C GLY A 325 -4.90 -14.68 12.96
N LEU A 326 -3.83 -13.91 12.76
CA LEU A 326 -3.18 -13.13 13.81
C LEU A 326 -3.66 -11.68 13.79
N SER A 327 -3.73 -11.04 14.97
CA SER A 327 -3.93 -9.60 15.05
C SER A 327 -2.67 -8.88 14.58
N VAL A 328 -2.83 -7.77 13.86
CA VAL A 328 -1.71 -6.91 13.41
C VAL A 328 -1.66 -5.68 14.32
N ALA A 329 -0.53 -5.46 14.97
CA ALA A 329 -0.27 -4.24 15.72
C ALA A 329 -0.05 -3.04 14.77
N ASN A 330 -0.06 -1.84 15.34
CA ASN A 330 0.32 -0.64 14.60
C ASN A 330 1.73 -0.81 13.99
N ALA A 331 1.86 -0.47 12.71
CA ALA A 331 3.15 -0.51 12.04
C ALA A 331 4.10 0.56 12.60
N ALA A 332 5.30 0.13 12.99
CA ALA A 332 6.38 1.04 13.36
C ALA A 332 7.03 1.59 12.10
N VAL A 333 6.59 2.76 11.65
CA VAL A 333 7.11 3.41 10.43
C VAL A 333 8.08 4.52 10.80
N SER A 334 9.23 4.57 10.12
CA SER A 334 10.23 5.61 10.33
C SER A 334 10.82 6.10 9.00
N PHE A 335 11.03 7.41 8.91
CA PHE A 335 11.62 8.07 7.75
C PHE A 335 12.86 8.84 8.20
N SER A 336 13.94 8.73 7.43
CA SER A 336 15.22 9.40 7.75
C SER A 336 16.01 9.70 6.47
N CYS A 337 17.16 10.36 6.60
CA CYS A 337 18.09 10.51 5.49
C CYS A 337 19.26 9.54 5.56
N LEU A 338 19.76 9.15 4.39
CA LEU A 338 20.94 8.29 4.24
C LEU A 338 22.21 8.93 4.76
N THR A 339 22.31 10.26 4.62
CA THR A 339 23.43 11.06 5.12
C THR A 339 22.90 12.31 5.78
N SER A 340 23.69 12.87 6.69
CA SER A 340 23.39 14.16 7.28
C SER A 340 23.60 15.30 6.27
N CYS A 341 22.82 16.35 6.48
CA CYS A 341 23.19 17.70 6.15
C CYS A 341 23.93 18.29 7.35
#